data_AF-A0A6M1SFF5-F1
#
_entry.id   AF-A0A6M1SFF5-F1
#
_cell.length_a   1.000
_cell.length_b   1.000
_cell.length_c   1.000
_cell.angle_alpha   90.00
_cell.angle_beta   90.00
_cell.angle_gamma   90.00
#
_symmetry.space_group_name_H-M   'P 1'
#
loop_
_entity.id
_entity.type
_entity.pdbx_description
1 polymer ?
#
loop_
_entity_poly.entity_id
_entity_poly.type
_entity_poly.pdbx_seq_one_letter_code
_entity_poly.pdbx_strand_id
1 'polypeptide(L)'
;MSLLTPFGPLRDIPLDNLEQLKEILIRSDKSRMLEGLVIEAVFNDYLDRLMTQQVHVLPVSLVRTLTIKRRPRTRYVNAWWLWDHSGAGEAATDLSRHLLPASGKDEFLFDCYYDESARDFFIKEWQGRTHIPIQSFMLKSRGYDSPRFRMPTSAVIDEHRSQQAFWSGIFSHYSRDIFKHVVLHRLFKNCAIQPFFDGVWDIDSVARLPNGTLMQLEVKHKFPYVERGRGGLFFGINNGQLQVMQDLARKGIKTLHMIMVKPIWDKQRGTGYLLNRIGERKRVLLLAKLLDTPTLRQIRERPSWQTGAEQSFTGTDRQKARYVNAAEFQLLGTLDDAVDDVAKNIRLAAMGELDQPVTEQMLYDSRIHP
;
A
#
# COMPACT_ATOMS: atom_id res chain seq x y z
N MET A 1 -1.37 29.34 -0.26
CA MET A 1 -0.55 28.80 0.84
C MET A 1 0.03 27.48 0.34
N SER A 2 1.27 27.13 0.70
CA SER A 2 1.85 25.82 0.33
C SER A 2 1.49 24.76 1.37
N LEU A 3 1.63 23.48 1.03
CA LEU A 3 1.43 22.37 1.95
C LEU A 3 2.30 22.54 3.21
N LEU A 4 1.70 22.44 4.39
CA LEU A 4 2.45 22.34 5.65
C LEU A 4 2.91 20.90 5.86
N THR A 5 4.14 20.72 6.33
CA THR A 5 4.72 19.41 6.67
C THR A 5 5.34 19.46 8.07
N PRO A 6 5.72 18.31 8.66
CA PRO A 6 6.50 18.27 9.90
C PRO A 6 7.86 18.98 9.80
N PHE A 7 8.35 19.22 8.58
CA PHE A 7 9.65 19.82 8.27
C PHE A 7 9.54 21.30 7.87
N GLY A 8 8.35 21.90 8.04
CA GLY A 8 8.04 23.25 7.59
C GLY A 8 7.18 23.29 6.32
N PRO A 9 6.87 24.47 5.79
CA PRO A 9 6.11 24.63 4.56
C PRO A 9 6.88 24.07 3.34
N LEU A 10 6.22 23.34 2.45
CA LEU A 10 6.85 22.66 1.31
C LEU A 10 7.53 23.62 0.32
N ARG A 11 7.09 24.87 0.25
CA ARG A 11 7.75 25.92 -0.54
C ARG A 11 9.17 26.24 -0.07
N ASP A 12 9.45 26.03 1.22
CA ASP A 12 10.73 26.35 1.85
C ASP A 12 11.69 25.14 1.82
N ILE A 13 11.24 23.99 1.31
CA ILE A 13 12.02 22.76 1.20
C ILE A 13 12.62 22.67 -0.22
N PRO A 14 13.95 22.49 -0.36
CA PRO A 14 14.58 22.19 -1.65
C PRO A 14 14.18 20.80 -2.14
N LEU A 15 13.42 20.72 -3.23
CA LEU A 15 12.87 19.47 -3.77
C LEU A 15 13.80 18.77 -4.77
N ASP A 16 14.86 19.44 -5.17
CA ASP A 16 15.98 18.95 -5.99
C ASP A 16 17.14 18.39 -5.13
N ASN A 17 17.12 18.63 -3.82
CA ASN A 17 18.14 18.14 -2.90
C ASN A 17 17.82 16.70 -2.45
N LEU A 18 18.60 15.75 -2.94
CA LEU A 18 18.42 14.33 -2.64
C LEU A 18 18.50 14.00 -1.14
N GLU A 19 19.42 14.62 -0.40
CA GLU A 19 19.57 14.40 1.03
C GLU A 19 18.33 14.87 1.80
N GLN A 20 17.74 15.98 1.37
CA GLN A 20 16.49 16.48 1.93
C GLN A 20 15.31 15.54 1.65
N LEU A 21 15.19 15.04 0.41
CA LEU A 21 14.17 14.05 0.03
C LEU A 21 14.31 12.76 0.84
N LYS A 22 15.55 12.29 1.05
CA LYS A 22 15.86 11.14 1.90
C LYS A 22 15.40 11.36 3.34
N GLU A 23 15.75 12.51 3.94
CA GLU A 23 15.37 12.82 5.32
C GLU A 23 13.85 12.87 5.51
N ILE A 24 13.10 13.40 4.53
CA ILE A 24 11.64 13.37 4.55
C ILE A 24 11.14 11.92 4.64
N LEU A 25 11.67 11.02 3.80
CA LEU A 25 11.26 9.61 3.79
C LEU A 25 11.64 8.88 5.08
N ILE A 26 12.89 9.01 5.53
CA ILE A 26 13.39 8.32 6.74
C ILE A 26 12.66 8.77 8.00
N ARG A 27 12.34 10.06 8.12
CA ARG A 27 11.70 10.58 9.32
C ARG A 27 10.18 10.41 9.32
N SER A 28 9.53 10.44 8.15
CA SER A 28 8.06 10.38 8.08
C SER A 28 7.50 8.96 8.07
N ASP A 29 8.31 7.94 7.80
CA ASP A 29 7.89 6.54 7.72
C ASP A 29 8.71 5.63 8.67
N LYS A 30 8.10 4.54 9.13
CA LYS A 30 8.85 3.46 9.81
C LYS A 30 9.69 2.69 8.79
N SER A 31 10.81 2.09 9.21
CA SER A 31 11.75 1.43 8.29
C SER A 31 11.11 0.36 7.40
N ARG A 32 10.10 -0.35 7.92
CA ARG A 32 9.35 -1.36 7.15
C ARG A 32 8.52 -0.78 6.00
N MET A 33 8.10 0.48 6.08
CA MET A 33 7.38 1.14 4.98
C MET A 33 8.33 1.53 3.85
N LEU A 34 9.56 1.94 4.18
CA LEU A 34 10.62 2.14 3.19
C LEU A 34 11.06 0.84 2.53
N GLU A 35 11.18 -0.24 3.31
CA GLU A 35 11.38 -1.57 2.75
C GLU A 35 10.25 -1.98 1.82
N GLY A 36 8.99 -1.62 2.14
CA GLY A 36 7.84 -1.81 1.26
C GLY A 36 8.01 -1.12 -0.09
N LEU A 37 8.51 0.11 -0.13
CA LEU A 37 8.81 0.83 -1.39
C LEU A 37 9.85 0.11 -2.25
N VAL A 38 10.84 -0.54 -1.64
CA VAL A 38 11.81 -1.37 -2.38
C VAL A 38 11.12 -2.55 -3.03
N ILE A 39 10.14 -3.15 -2.34
CA ILE A 39 9.38 -4.29 -2.87
C ILE A 39 8.45 -3.85 -3.99
N GLU A 40 7.78 -2.70 -3.84
CA GLU A 40 6.97 -2.09 -4.90
C GLU A 40 7.82 -1.80 -6.14
N ALA A 41 9.03 -1.24 -5.97
CA ALA A 41 9.98 -1.02 -7.06
C ALA A 41 10.36 -2.32 -7.79
N VAL A 42 10.63 -3.40 -7.06
CA VAL A 42 10.89 -4.72 -7.69
C VAL A 42 9.65 -5.27 -8.41
N PHE A 43 8.45 -4.98 -7.90
CA PHE A 43 7.22 -5.40 -8.55
C PHE A 43 6.88 -4.59 -9.81
N ASN A 44 7.35 -3.35 -9.93
CA ASN A 44 7.12 -2.51 -11.11
C ASN A 44 7.58 -3.19 -12.40
N ASP A 45 8.66 -3.96 -12.38
CA ASP A 45 9.13 -4.72 -13.55
C ASP A 45 8.04 -5.67 -14.08
N TYR A 46 7.28 -6.31 -13.20
CA TYR A 46 6.13 -7.14 -13.58
C TYR A 46 4.93 -6.29 -14.03
N LEU A 47 4.68 -5.15 -13.38
CA LEU A 47 3.59 -4.24 -13.73
C LEU A 47 3.76 -3.63 -15.13
N ASP A 48 4.98 -3.24 -15.48
CA ASP A 48 5.32 -2.76 -16.82
C ASP A 48 5.09 -3.85 -17.86
N ARG A 49 5.44 -5.10 -17.55
CA ARG A 49 5.20 -6.22 -18.46
C ARG A 49 3.72 -6.57 -18.59
N LEU A 50 2.95 -6.44 -17.52
CA LEU A 50 1.48 -6.61 -17.53
C LEU A 50 0.77 -5.66 -18.50
N MET A 51 1.30 -4.46 -18.73
CA MET A 51 0.76 -3.53 -19.73
C MET A 51 0.75 -4.13 -21.15
N THR A 52 1.79 -4.89 -21.50
CA THR A 52 1.85 -5.60 -22.79
C THR A 52 0.82 -6.73 -22.91
N GLN A 53 0.19 -7.09 -21.79
CA GLN A 53 -0.87 -8.10 -21.68
C GLN A 53 -2.25 -7.48 -21.38
N GLN A 54 -2.44 -6.19 -21.72
CA GLN A 54 -3.70 -5.44 -21.56
C GLN A 54 -4.15 -5.28 -20.09
N VAL A 55 -3.23 -5.41 -19.13
CA VAL A 55 -3.47 -5.05 -17.74
C VAL A 55 -2.86 -3.66 -17.51
N HIS A 56 -3.71 -2.66 -17.34
CA HIS A 56 -3.28 -1.26 -17.24
C HIS A 56 -3.31 -0.81 -15.78
N VAL A 57 -2.14 -0.66 -15.16
CA VAL A 57 -2.03 -0.02 -13.84
C VAL A 57 -2.41 1.45 -13.97
N LEU A 58 -3.35 1.90 -13.15
CA LEU A 58 -3.83 3.27 -13.16
C LEU A 58 -2.82 4.17 -12.43
N PRO A 59 -2.41 5.31 -13.03
CA PRO A 59 -1.54 6.30 -12.40
C PRO A 59 -2.32 7.12 -11.36
N VAL A 60 -2.72 6.46 -10.27
CA VAL A 60 -3.51 7.06 -9.20
C VAL A 60 -2.92 6.73 -7.84
N SER A 61 -3.01 7.68 -6.92
CA SER A 61 -2.87 7.42 -5.49
C SER A 61 -4.25 7.34 -4.86
N LEU A 62 -4.57 6.21 -4.24
CA LEU A 62 -5.84 5.99 -3.59
C LEU A 62 -5.63 5.76 -2.09
N VAL A 63 -6.25 6.61 -1.29
CA VAL A 63 -6.13 6.57 0.17
C VAL A 63 -7.52 6.44 0.81
N ARG A 64 -7.69 5.44 1.69
CA ARG A 64 -8.89 5.29 2.51
C ARG A 64 -8.64 5.84 3.89
N THR A 65 -9.54 6.67 4.37
CA THR A 65 -9.49 7.23 5.72
C THR A 65 -10.65 6.75 6.59
N LEU A 66 -10.41 6.72 7.88
CA LEU A 66 -11.42 6.39 8.89
C LEU A 66 -11.36 7.42 10.02
N THR A 67 -12.52 8.00 10.34
CA THR A 67 -12.70 8.80 11.55
C THR A 67 -13.71 8.17 12.47
N ILE A 68 -13.40 8.13 13.75
CA ILE A 68 -14.28 7.65 14.79
C ILE A 68 -15.14 8.83 15.29
N LYS A 69 -16.41 8.94 14.86
CA LYS A 69 -17.36 9.87 15.51
C LYS A 69 -17.85 9.24 16.82
N ARG A 70 -17.74 9.95 17.95
CA ARG A 70 -18.31 9.52 19.23
C ARG A 70 -19.73 10.06 19.45
N ARG A 71 -20.64 9.12 19.70
CA ARG A 71 -21.99 9.14 20.30
C ARG A 71 -23.20 9.59 19.45
N PRO A 72 -24.36 8.93 19.63
CA PRO A 72 -24.67 7.87 20.62
C PRO A 72 -24.20 6.45 20.23
N ARG A 73 -23.79 6.24 18.97
CA ARG A 73 -23.03 5.05 18.52
C ARG A 73 -21.72 5.48 17.90
N THR A 74 -20.68 4.65 17.99
CA THR A 74 -19.43 4.85 17.23
C THR A 74 -19.78 4.80 15.75
N ARG A 75 -19.91 5.96 15.09
CA ARG A 75 -20.17 6.03 13.65
C ARG A 75 -18.84 6.30 12.97
N TYR A 76 -18.45 5.43 12.05
CA TYR A 76 -17.27 5.64 11.24
C TYR A 76 -17.66 6.48 10.03
N VAL A 77 -16.96 7.59 9.81
CA VAL A 77 -17.00 8.28 8.53
C VAL A 77 -15.82 7.79 7.72
N ASN A 78 -16.11 7.21 6.56
CA ASN A 78 -15.09 6.77 5.63
C ASN A 78 -14.97 7.81 4.51
N ALA A 79 -13.75 8.07 4.07
CA ALA A 79 -13.54 8.85 2.85
C ALA A 79 -12.45 8.21 2.00
N TRP A 80 -12.69 8.20 0.69
CA TRP A 80 -11.72 7.90 -0.34
C TRP A 80 -11.11 9.20 -0.82
N TRP A 81 -9.79 9.24 -0.89
CA TRP A 81 -9.01 10.35 -1.43
C TRP A 81 -8.28 9.81 -2.65
N LEU A 82 -8.61 10.37 -3.80
CA LEU A 82 -8.13 9.89 -5.08
C LEU A 82 -7.34 11.02 -5.72
N TRP A 83 -6.05 10.79 -5.95
CA TRP A 83 -5.22 11.70 -6.71
C TRP A 83 -4.85 11.04 -8.04
N ASP A 84 -5.41 11.57 -9.13
CA ASP A 84 -5.00 11.22 -10.49
C ASP A 84 -3.74 12.03 -10.85
N HIS A 85 -2.66 11.30 -11.11
CA HIS A 85 -1.38 11.89 -11.52
C HIS A 85 -1.00 11.47 -12.95
N SER A 86 -2.00 11.10 -13.77
CA SER A 86 -1.84 11.07 -15.23
C SER A 86 -1.73 12.49 -15.77
N GLY A 87 -1.00 12.66 -16.89
CA GLY A 87 -0.91 13.96 -17.55
C GLY A 87 -2.24 14.50 -18.07
N ALA A 88 -3.21 13.62 -18.35
CA ALA A 88 -4.54 14.00 -18.83
C ALA A 88 -5.56 14.23 -17.69
N GLY A 89 -5.32 13.71 -16.49
CA GLY A 89 -6.22 13.83 -15.33
C GLY A 89 -7.53 13.05 -15.46
N GLU A 90 -7.61 12.10 -16.40
CA GLU A 90 -8.82 11.32 -16.73
C GLU A 90 -8.68 9.82 -16.47
N ALA A 91 -7.48 9.36 -16.11
CA ALA A 91 -7.17 7.94 -15.90
C ALA A 91 -8.01 7.31 -14.76
N ALA A 92 -8.47 8.14 -13.82
CA ALA A 92 -9.25 7.72 -12.67
C ALA A 92 -10.77 7.82 -12.86
N THR A 93 -11.27 8.27 -14.01
CA THR A 93 -12.70 8.55 -14.24
C THR A 93 -13.62 7.37 -13.89
N ASP A 94 -13.27 6.16 -14.29
CA ASP A 94 -14.06 4.97 -13.98
C ASP A 94 -13.87 4.50 -12.54
N LEU A 95 -12.64 4.57 -12.00
CA LEU A 95 -12.37 4.29 -10.59
C LEU A 95 -13.23 5.20 -9.70
N SER A 96 -13.30 6.50 -10.01
CA SER A 96 -14.18 7.45 -9.33
C SER A 96 -15.62 6.98 -9.32
N ARG A 97 -16.16 6.52 -10.47
CA ARG A 97 -17.54 6.00 -10.56
C ARG A 97 -17.79 4.80 -9.64
N HIS A 98 -16.83 3.89 -9.52
CA HIS A 98 -16.91 2.76 -8.58
C HIS A 98 -16.81 3.22 -7.12
N LEU A 99 -16.01 4.25 -6.84
CA LEU A 99 -15.78 4.76 -5.50
C LEU A 99 -16.89 5.68 -4.99
N LEU A 100 -17.72 6.22 -5.88
CA LEU A 100 -18.84 7.10 -5.50
C LEU A 100 -19.68 6.46 -4.38
N PRO A 101 -20.02 7.23 -3.33
CA PRO A 101 -20.91 6.76 -2.29
C PRO A 101 -22.27 6.37 -2.87
N ALA A 102 -22.80 5.21 -2.44
CA ALA A 102 -24.22 4.95 -2.66
C ALA A 102 -25.01 6.00 -1.85
N SER A 103 -25.95 6.70 -2.50
CA SER A 103 -26.71 7.81 -1.91
C SER A 103 -27.20 7.49 -0.50
N GLY A 104 -26.84 8.33 0.48
CA GLY A 104 -27.36 8.24 1.87
C GLY A 104 -26.42 7.65 2.94
N LYS A 105 -25.12 7.43 2.67
CA LYS A 105 -24.16 6.93 3.67
C LYS A 105 -23.07 7.95 4.02
N ASP A 106 -22.50 7.83 5.22
CA ASP A 106 -21.34 8.59 5.73
C ASP A 106 -20.03 8.17 5.00
N GLU A 107 -20.08 8.16 3.68
CA GLU A 107 -18.98 7.86 2.78
C GLU A 107 -18.76 9.06 1.87
N PHE A 108 -17.50 9.43 1.67
CA PHE A 108 -17.12 10.56 0.81
C PHE A 108 -16.06 10.11 -0.20
N LEU A 109 -16.05 10.77 -1.37
CA LEU A 109 -14.98 10.69 -2.35
C LEU A 109 -14.47 12.11 -2.58
N PHE A 110 -13.16 12.31 -2.39
CA PHE A 110 -12.46 13.53 -2.73
C PHE A 110 -11.55 13.25 -3.91
N ASP A 111 -11.84 13.89 -5.05
CA ASP A 111 -10.96 13.90 -6.21
C ASP A 111 -9.94 15.04 -6.04
N CYS A 112 -8.66 14.70 -6.14
CA CYS A 112 -7.55 15.54 -5.76
C CYS A 112 -6.50 15.65 -6.88
N TYR A 113 -5.71 16.72 -6.82
CA TYR A 113 -4.52 16.89 -7.65
C TYR A 113 -3.45 17.67 -6.90
N TYR A 114 -2.21 17.57 -7.39
CA TYR A 114 -1.08 18.36 -6.92
C TYR A 114 -0.88 19.56 -7.85
N ASP A 115 -0.77 20.76 -7.27
CA ASP A 115 -0.40 21.96 -7.99
C ASP A 115 1.09 22.26 -7.76
N GLU A 116 1.90 22.12 -8.81
CA GLU A 116 3.36 22.32 -8.73
C GLU A 116 3.74 23.76 -8.37
N SER A 117 2.96 24.76 -8.80
CA SER A 117 3.24 26.17 -8.55
C SER A 117 2.92 26.56 -7.10
N ALA A 118 1.79 26.09 -6.58
CA ALA A 118 1.41 26.29 -5.19
C ALA A 118 2.19 25.38 -4.23
N ARG A 119 2.78 24.29 -4.74
CA ARG A 119 3.36 23.18 -3.97
C ARG A 119 2.38 22.69 -2.89
N ASP A 120 1.16 22.39 -3.31
CA ASP A 120 0.09 21.92 -2.41
C ASP A 120 -0.88 20.96 -3.13
N PHE A 121 -1.67 20.22 -2.34
CA PHE A 121 -2.71 19.35 -2.82
C PHE A 121 -4.08 19.98 -2.66
N PHE A 122 -4.91 19.82 -3.67
CA PHE A 122 -6.22 20.44 -3.76
C PHE A 122 -7.30 19.42 -4.05
N ILE A 123 -8.49 19.64 -3.49
CA ILE A 123 -9.73 18.99 -3.91
C ILE A 123 -10.19 19.70 -5.18
N LYS A 124 -10.43 18.95 -6.27
CA LYS A 124 -10.87 19.50 -7.56
C LYS A 124 -12.18 20.26 -7.42
N GLU A 125 -13.17 19.63 -6.80
CA GLU A 125 -14.48 20.22 -6.55
C GLU A 125 -15.11 19.66 -5.26
N TRP A 126 -15.77 20.54 -4.50
CA TRP A 126 -16.64 20.16 -3.40
C TRP A 126 -17.78 21.18 -3.23
N GLN A 127 -19.03 20.72 -3.35
CA GLN A 127 -20.23 21.56 -3.20
C GLN A 127 -20.18 22.82 -4.09
N GLY A 128 -19.81 22.67 -5.37
CA GLY A 128 -19.72 23.75 -6.34
C GLY A 128 -18.53 24.70 -6.18
N ARG A 129 -17.64 24.46 -5.21
CA ARG A 129 -16.37 25.18 -5.08
C ARG A 129 -15.25 24.35 -5.68
N THR A 130 -14.38 24.96 -6.46
CA THR A 130 -13.25 24.29 -7.09
C THR A 130 -11.93 24.71 -6.47
N HIS A 131 -10.84 23.94 -6.73
CA HIS A 131 -9.47 24.29 -6.35
C HIS A 131 -9.34 24.57 -4.83
N ILE A 132 -9.75 23.62 -3.99
CA ILE A 132 -9.79 23.81 -2.52
C ILE A 132 -8.56 23.16 -1.87
N PRO A 133 -7.65 23.92 -1.20
CA PRO A 133 -6.51 23.31 -0.50
C PRO A 133 -6.97 22.29 0.54
N ILE A 134 -6.42 21.07 0.50
CA ILE A 134 -6.86 19.97 1.37
C ILE A 134 -6.72 20.35 2.84
N GLN A 135 -5.56 20.90 3.24
CA GLN A 135 -5.32 21.24 4.65
C GLN A 135 -6.27 22.33 5.13
N SER A 136 -6.51 23.39 4.35
CA SER A 136 -7.45 24.45 4.71
C SER A 136 -8.88 23.92 4.84
N PHE A 137 -9.31 23.06 3.91
CA PHE A 137 -10.61 22.40 3.97
C PHE A 137 -10.74 21.55 5.24
N MET A 138 -9.72 20.75 5.56
CA MET A 138 -9.75 19.83 6.68
C MET A 138 -9.64 20.53 8.04
N LEU A 139 -8.83 21.57 8.18
CA LEU A 139 -8.75 22.40 9.39
C LEU A 139 -10.13 22.96 9.75
N LYS A 140 -10.82 23.55 8.76
CA LYS A 140 -12.18 24.06 8.93
C LYS A 140 -13.18 22.94 9.25
N SER A 141 -13.14 21.84 8.51
CA SER A 141 -14.08 20.72 8.67
C SER A 141 -13.92 19.97 9.99
N ARG A 142 -12.73 20.02 10.60
CA ARG A 142 -12.41 19.38 11.88
C ARG A 142 -12.41 20.33 13.07
N GLY A 143 -12.44 21.64 12.85
CA GLY A 143 -12.27 22.64 13.91
C GLY A 143 -10.88 22.57 14.54
N TYR A 144 -9.84 22.37 13.72
CA TYR A 144 -8.45 22.35 14.16
C TYR A 144 -7.76 23.64 13.74
N ASP A 145 -6.88 24.16 14.60
CA ASP A 145 -6.06 25.34 14.29
C ASP A 145 -4.81 24.99 13.47
N SER A 146 -4.32 23.75 13.60
CA SER A 146 -3.16 23.26 12.85
C SER A 146 -3.24 21.74 12.56
N PRO A 147 -2.55 21.25 11.51
CA PRO A 147 -2.45 19.82 11.22
C PRO A 147 -1.74 19.08 12.37
N ARG A 148 -2.22 17.88 12.72
CA ARG A 148 -1.64 17.04 13.78
C ARG A 148 -0.80 15.92 13.17
N PHE A 149 0.41 16.26 12.71
CA PHE A 149 1.29 15.26 12.11
C PHE A 149 1.64 14.14 13.08
N ARG A 150 1.63 12.90 12.59
CA ARG A 150 2.08 11.73 13.33
C ARG A 150 3.44 11.32 12.81
N MET A 151 4.42 11.25 13.71
CA MET A 151 5.75 10.76 13.39
C MET A 151 5.95 9.38 14.00
N PRO A 152 6.62 8.45 13.29
CA PRO A 152 7.02 7.17 13.86
C PRO A 152 7.94 7.41 15.08
N THR A 153 7.85 6.52 16.07
CA THR A 153 8.75 6.57 17.23
C THR A 153 10.12 5.98 16.86
N SER A 154 11.16 6.35 17.59
CA SER A 154 12.52 5.79 17.38
C SER A 154 12.56 4.26 17.48
N ALA A 155 11.66 3.64 18.24
CA ALA A 155 11.57 2.18 18.38
C ALA A 155 11.21 1.42 17.09
N VAL A 156 10.65 2.10 16.08
CA VAL A 156 10.29 1.51 14.78
C VAL A 156 11.10 2.09 13.62
N ILE A 157 12.08 2.95 13.92
CA ILE A 157 13.04 3.50 12.97
C ILE A 157 14.39 2.84 13.25
N ASP A 158 14.75 1.91 12.38
CA ASP A 158 16.10 1.39 12.25
C ASP A 158 16.80 2.18 11.14
N GLU A 159 17.70 3.08 11.54
CA GLU A 159 18.39 3.99 10.62
C GLU A 159 19.19 3.23 9.57
N HIS A 160 19.92 2.18 9.97
CA HIS A 160 20.71 1.37 9.04
C HIS A 160 19.81 0.71 7.97
N ARG A 161 18.69 0.11 8.38
CA ARG A 161 17.72 -0.48 7.43
C ARG A 161 17.11 0.57 6.53
N SER A 162 16.82 1.76 7.07
CA SER A 162 16.20 2.85 6.32
C SER A 162 17.17 3.40 5.25
N GLN A 163 18.43 3.60 5.62
CA GLN A 163 19.50 4.00 4.69
C GLN A 163 19.71 2.94 3.61
N GLN A 164 19.77 1.66 3.99
CA GLN A 164 19.92 0.57 3.01
C GLN A 164 18.74 0.51 2.04
N ALA A 165 17.49 0.61 2.53
CA ALA A 165 16.31 0.61 1.69
C ALA A 165 16.31 1.81 0.71
N PHE A 166 16.69 2.99 1.20
CA PHE A 166 16.78 4.18 0.37
C PHE A 166 17.85 4.05 -0.70
N TRP A 167 19.12 3.85 -0.32
CA TRP A 167 20.25 3.89 -1.26
C TRP A 167 20.27 2.70 -2.20
N SER A 168 20.04 1.50 -1.70
CA SER A 168 20.17 0.30 -2.52
C SER A 168 18.93 0.05 -3.38
N GLY A 169 17.74 0.42 -2.88
CA GLY A 169 16.47 0.12 -3.55
C GLY A 169 15.81 1.33 -4.19
N ILE A 170 15.33 2.27 -3.37
CA ILE A 170 14.49 3.39 -3.83
C ILE A 170 15.26 4.29 -4.81
N PHE A 171 16.46 4.74 -4.41
CA PHE A 171 17.28 5.63 -5.24
C PHE A 171 17.64 4.97 -6.58
N SER A 172 18.08 3.71 -6.54
CA SER A 172 18.46 2.96 -7.74
C SER A 172 17.35 2.87 -8.78
N HIS A 173 16.09 2.72 -8.35
CA HIS A 173 14.95 2.55 -9.26
C HIS A 173 14.33 3.88 -9.71
N TYR A 174 14.24 4.87 -8.81
CA TYR A 174 13.52 6.14 -9.08
C TYR A 174 14.45 7.34 -9.34
N SER A 175 15.76 7.13 -9.49
CA SER A 175 16.83 8.16 -9.57
C SER A 175 16.53 9.38 -10.44
N ARG A 176 15.71 9.26 -11.49
CA ARG A 176 15.35 10.36 -12.39
C ARG A 176 14.42 11.39 -11.75
N ASP A 177 13.48 10.98 -10.90
CA ASP A 177 12.54 11.88 -10.22
C ASP A 177 11.93 11.23 -8.96
N ILE A 178 12.76 11.07 -7.93
CA ILE A 178 12.33 10.51 -6.63
C ILE A 178 11.24 11.37 -5.98
N PHE A 179 11.27 12.68 -6.25
CA PHE A 179 10.28 13.59 -5.70
C PHE A 179 8.89 13.20 -6.22
N LYS A 180 8.68 13.18 -7.54
CA LYS A 180 7.36 12.89 -8.12
C LYS A 180 6.92 11.45 -7.87
N HIS A 181 7.81 10.48 -8.00
CA HIS A 181 7.44 9.06 -7.95
C HIS A 181 7.35 8.46 -6.54
N VAL A 182 7.94 9.12 -5.52
CA VAL A 182 7.99 8.54 -4.17
C VAL A 182 7.59 9.56 -3.11
N VAL A 183 8.32 10.68 -3.02
CA VAL A 183 8.14 11.63 -1.91
C VAL A 183 6.77 12.29 -1.98
N LEU A 184 6.32 12.65 -3.18
CA LEU A 184 5.05 13.34 -3.38
C LEU A 184 3.85 12.48 -2.95
N HIS A 185 3.88 11.17 -3.24
CA HIS A 185 2.88 10.20 -2.75
C HIS A 185 2.86 10.12 -1.22
N ARG A 186 4.04 10.18 -0.59
CA ARG A 186 4.15 10.20 0.88
C ARG A 186 3.64 11.51 1.45
N LEU A 187 3.90 12.65 0.81
CA LEU A 187 3.35 13.95 1.22
C LEU A 187 1.82 13.99 1.10
N PHE A 188 1.25 13.44 0.02
CA PHE A 188 -0.20 13.33 -0.15
C PHE A 188 -0.84 12.58 1.03
N LYS A 189 -0.34 11.38 1.34
CA LYS A 189 -0.88 10.56 2.43
C LYS A 189 -0.56 11.12 3.81
N ASN A 190 0.72 11.33 4.12
CA ASN A 190 1.19 11.59 5.48
C ASN A 190 1.04 13.07 5.90
N CYS A 191 1.02 14.01 4.94
CA CYS A 191 0.95 15.45 5.25
C CYS A 191 -0.38 16.09 4.85
N ALA A 192 -0.93 15.76 3.67
CA ALA A 192 -2.20 16.36 3.26
C ALA A 192 -3.41 15.69 3.95
N ILE A 193 -3.37 14.38 4.15
CA ILE A 193 -4.54 13.60 4.62
C ILE A 193 -4.40 13.17 6.09
N GLN A 194 -3.42 12.31 6.41
CA GLN A 194 -3.27 11.65 7.73
C GLN A 194 -3.40 12.55 8.96
N PRO A 195 -2.92 13.82 8.97
CA PRO A 195 -2.99 14.67 10.16
C PRO A 195 -4.40 14.96 10.68
N PHE A 196 -5.43 14.63 9.89
CA PHE A 196 -6.84 14.90 10.21
C PHE A 196 -7.68 13.64 10.49
N PHE A 197 -7.05 12.46 10.53
CA PHE A 197 -7.75 11.17 10.63
C PHE A 197 -7.13 10.24 11.68
N ASP A 198 -7.96 9.34 12.20
CA ASP A 198 -7.53 8.35 13.20
C ASP A 198 -6.78 7.18 12.56
N GLY A 199 -7.20 6.80 11.35
CA GLY A 199 -6.61 5.74 10.56
C GLY A 199 -6.61 6.07 9.08
N VAL A 200 -5.53 5.68 8.41
CA VAL A 200 -5.30 5.87 6.98
C VAL A 200 -4.75 4.57 6.41
N TRP A 201 -5.27 4.15 5.26
CA TRP A 201 -4.78 3.03 4.47
C TRP A 201 -4.44 3.52 3.08
N ASP A 202 -3.20 3.24 2.69
CA ASP A 202 -2.71 3.41 1.33
C ASP A 202 -3.12 2.17 0.52
N ILE A 203 -3.58 2.37 -0.72
CA ILE A 203 -3.86 1.27 -1.64
C ILE A 203 -2.67 1.16 -2.59
N ASP A 204 -1.94 0.05 -2.51
CA ASP A 204 -0.67 -0.14 -3.24
C ASP A 204 -0.79 0.18 -4.74
N SER A 205 -1.73 -0.45 -5.46
CA SER A 205 -2.01 -0.16 -6.87
C SER A 205 -3.42 -0.57 -7.27
N VAL A 206 -3.98 0.12 -8.27
CA VAL A 206 -5.23 -0.26 -8.93
C VAL A 206 -4.96 -0.49 -10.41
N ALA A 207 -5.46 -1.57 -10.97
CA ALA A 207 -5.30 -1.91 -12.38
C ALA A 207 -6.64 -2.18 -13.04
N ARG A 208 -6.72 -1.87 -14.33
CA ARG A 208 -7.78 -2.31 -15.24
C ARG A 208 -7.34 -3.60 -15.92
N LEU A 209 -8.14 -4.65 -15.80
CA LEU A 209 -7.94 -5.94 -16.46
C LEU A 209 -8.43 -5.91 -17.92
N PRO A 210 -8.05 -6.89 -18.77
CA PRO A 210 -8.44 -6.94 -20.18
C PRO A 210 -9.96 -6.95 -20.41
N ASN A 211 -10.71 -7.50 -19.46
CA ASN A 211 -12.19 -7.50 -19.48
C ASN A 211 -12.82 -6.18 -19.01
N GLY A 212 -12.01 -5.12 -18.78
CA GLY A 212 -12.45 -3.81 -18.32
C GLY A 212 -12.70 -3.69 -16.82
N THR A 213 -12.63 -4.78 -16.06
CA THR A 213 -12.85 -4.75 -14.61
C THR A 213 -11.67 -4.14 -13.86
N LEU A 214 -11.96 -3.50 -12.73
CA LEU A 214 -10.94 -2.93 -11.84
C LEU A 214 -10.52 -3.92 -10.76
N MET A 215 -9.23 -3.91 -10.44
CA MET A 215 -8.63 -4.76 -9.43
C MET A 215 -7.58 -3.99 -8.62
N GLN A 216 -7.60 -4.16 -7.31
CA GLN A 216 -6.48 -3.79 -6.45
C GLN A 216 -5.38 -4.84 -6.59
N LEU A 217 -4.15 -4.40 -6.85
CA LEU A 217 -2.95 -5.21 -6.75
C LEU A 217 -2.29 -4.88 -5.42
N GLU A 218 -2.32 -5.82 -4.47
CA GLU A 218 -1.77 -5.63 -3.12
C GLU A 218 -0.51 -6.48 -2.97
N VAL A 219 0.63 -5.87 -2.69
CA VAL A 219 1.91 -6.60 -2.55
C VAL A 219 2.38 -6.54 -1.10
N LYS A 220 2.85 -7.68 -0.58
CA LYS A 220 3.48 -7.74 0.74
C LYS A 220 4.75 -8.57 0.72
N HIS A 221 5.69 -8.19 1.59
CA HIS A 221 6.93 -8.92 1.82
C HIS A 221 6.98 -9.51 3.22
N LYS A 222 6.78 -10.81 3.34
CA LYS A 222 6.66 -11.51 4.63
C LYS A 222 7.02 -12.99 4.47
N PHE A 223 7.33 -13.65 5.58
CA PHE A 223 7.45 -15.12 5.66
C PHE A 223 6.22 -15.70 6.38
N PRO A 224 5.90 -17.00 6.16
CA PRO A 224 4.78 -17.62 6.83
C PRO A 224 5.02 -17.76 8.34
N TYR A 225 3.95 -17.63 9.11
CA TYR A 225 3.93 -17.99 10.52
C TYR A 225 3.67 -19.48 10.68
N VAL A 226 4.41 -20.11 11.59
CA VAL A 226 4.19 -21.51 12.00
C VAL A 226 3.30 -21.50 13.23
N GLU A 227 2.05 -21.99 13.11
CA GLU A 227 1.17 -22.10 14.27
C GLU A 227 1.57 -23.33 15.12
N ARG A 228 2.07 -23.09 16.33
CA ARG A 228 2.42 -24.16 17.27
C ARG A 228 1.17 -24.98 17.58
N GLY A 229 1.20 -26.27 17.24
CA GLY A 229 0.18 -27.25 17.61
C GLY A 229 -0.96 -27.47 16.61
N ARG A 230 -1.05 -26.70 15.51
CA ARG A 230 -2.05 -26.95 14.45
C ARG A 230 -1.48 -27.58 13.18
N GLY A 231 -0.16 -27.54 13.01
CA GLY A 231 0.46 -27.89 11.75
C GLY A 231 0.14 -26.83 10.70
N GLY A 232 1.18 -26.33 10.05
CA GLY A 232 1.02 -25.57 8.82
C GLY A 232 1.50 -24.12 8.83
N LEU A 233 1.53 -23.57 7.62
CA LEU A 233 2.12 -22.28 7.29
C LEU A 233 1.03 -21.26 6.94
N PHE A 234 1.10 -20.08 7.57
CA PHE A 234 0.04 -19.08 7.46
C PHE A 234 0.56 -17.67 7.18
N PHE A 235 -0.21 -16.91 6.43
CA PHE A 235 0.02 -15.49 6.20
C PHE A 235 -1.07 -14.65 6.85
N GLY A 236 -0.66 -13.70 7.69
CA GLY A 236 -1.58 -12.77 8.35
C GLY A 236 -2.02 -11.64 7.40
N ILE A 237 -3.29 -11.27 7.49
CA ILE A 237 -3.89 -10.05 6.92
C ILE A 237 -4.42 -9.20 8.08
N ASN A 238 -3.96 -7.96 8.17
CA ASN A 238 -4.40 -7.01 9.20
C ASN A 238 -5.92 -6.76 9.06
N ASN A 239 -6.65 -6.68 10.18
CA ASN A 239 -8.11 -6.52 10.17
C ASN A 239 -8.59 -5.24 9.47
N GLY A 240 -7.81 -4.15 9.57
CA GLY A 240 -8.05 -2.90 8.88
C GLY A 240 -7.85 -3.06 7.36
N GLN A 241 -6.76 -3.70 6.94
CA GLN A 241 -6.53 -3.98 5.51
C GLN A 241 -7.62 -4.90 4.94
N LEU A 242 -8.01 -5.94 5.69
CA LEU A 242 -9.12 -6.80 5.31
C LEU A 242 -10.44 -6.01 5.16
N GLN A 243 -10.63 -4.92 5.92
CA GLN A 243 -11.82 -4.08 5.82
C GLN A 243 -11.78 -3.23 4.56
N VAL A 244 -10.62 -2.67 4.25
CA VAL A 244 -10.40 -1.92 3.02
C VAL A 244 -10.68 -2.80 1.80
N MET A 245 -10.12 -4.01 1.76
CA MET A 245 -10.38 -4.99 0.68
C MET A 245 -11.87 -5.33 0.57
N GLN A 246 -12.58 -5.51 1.70
CA GLN A 246 -14.03 -5.75 1.68
C GLN A 246 -14.82 -4.56 1.15
N ASP A 247 -14.44 -3.33 1.49
CA ASP A 247 -15.11 -2.13 1.02
C ASP A 247 -14.90 -1.92 -0.48
N LEU A 248 -13.69 -2.19 -1.00
CA LEU A 248 -13.38 -2.20 -2.44
C LEU A 248 -14.17 -3.30 -3.17
N ALA A 249 -14.22 -4.52 -2.62
CA ALA A 249 -14.92 -5.64 -3.25
C ALA A 249 -16.43 -5.39 -3.35
N ARG A 250 -17.04 -4.71 -2.36
CA ARG A 250 -18.44 -4.25 -2.43
C ARG A 250 -18.69 -3.19 -3.50
N LYS A 251 -17.65 -2.45 -3.87
CA LYS A 251 -17.64 -1.48 -4.98
C LYS A 251 -17.24 -2.12 -6.32
N GLY A 252 -17.14 -3.45 -6.37
CA GLY A 252 -16.79 -4.20 -7.58
C GLY A 252 -15.29 -4.25 -7.88
N ILE A 253 -14.43 -3.80 -6.96
CA ILE A 253 -12.97 -3.82 -7.11
C ILE A 253 -12.42 -4.97 -6.27
N LYS A 254 -12.08 -6.10 -6.91
CA LYS A 254 -11.48 -7.27 -6.23
C LYS A 254 -10.03 -6.98 -5.87
N THR A 255 -9.43 -7.78 -5.00
CA THR A 255 -8.00 -7.68 -4.67
C THR A 255 -7.24 -8.91 -5.10
N LEU A 256 -6.14 -8.75 -5.84
CA LEU A 256 -5.12 -9.78 -5.96
C LEU A 256 -4.10 -9.57 -4.85
N HIS A 257 -4.16 -10.40 -3.81
CA HIS A 257 -3.22 -10.34 -2.70
C HIS A 257 -1.96 -11.14 -3.03
N MET A 258 -0.87 -10.43 -3.30
CA MET A 258 0.41 -10.99 -3.66
C MET A 258 1.38 -10.96 -2.49
N ILE A 259 2.18 -12.02 -2.37
CA ILE A 259 3.20 -12.16 -1.33
C ILE A 259 4.52 -12.51 -1.99
N MET A 260 5.52 -11.64 -1.81
CA MET A 260 6.91 -11.99 -1.99
C MET A 260 7.42 -12.63 -0.70
N VAL A 261 7.65 -13.93 -0.73
CA VAL A 261 8.00 -14.71 0.44
C VAL A 261 9.46 -14.49 0.80
N LYS A 262 9.72 -14.06 2.04
CA LYS A 262 11.10 -13.98 2.55
C LYS A 262 11.68 -15.39 2.67
N PRO A 263 12.85 -15.69 2.06
CA PRO A 263 13.48 -17.00 2.17
C PRO A 263 14.11 -17.18 3.56
N ILE A 264 14.54 -16.09 4.20
CA ILE A 264 15.03 -16.08 5.58
C ILE A 264 13.87 -15.70 6.51
N TRP A 265 13.46 -16.65 7.36
CA TRP A 265 12.30 -16.48 8.26
C TRP A 265 12.70 -15.79 9.57
N ASP A 266 13.23 -14.58 9.45
CA ASP A 266 13.67 -13.74 10.56
C ASP A 266 13.12 -12.32 10.40
N LYS A 267 12.48 -11.81 11.46
CA LYS A 267 11.91 -10.46 11.50
C LYS A 267 12.98 -9.36 11.51
N GLN A 268 14.18 -9.67 11.97
CA GLN A 268 15.30 -8.74 12.04
C GLN A 268 15.98 -8.53 10.68
N ARG A 269 15.77 -9.44 9.74
CA ARG A 269 16.31 -9.33 8.39
C ARG A 269 15.40 -8.48 7.49
N GLY A 270 15.97 -7.39 6.97
CA GLY A 270 15.36 -6.49 6.00
C GLY A 270 15.36 -7.02 4.57
N THR A 271 15.13 -6.14 3.60
CA THR A 271 15.05 -6.46 2.17
C THR A 271 16.40 -6.51 1.46
N GLY A 272 17.50 -6.17 2.13
CA GLY A 272 18.83 -6.03 1.51
C GLY A 272 19.34 -7.28 0.79
N TYR A 273 18.86 -8.48 1.15
CA TYR A 273 19.22 -9.72 0.44
C TYR A 273 18.74 -9.73 -1.02
N LEU A 274 17.62 -9.04 -1.32
CA LEU A 274 17.09 -8.92 -2.68
C LEU A 274 18.08 -8.23 -3.61
N LEU A 275 18.90 -7.33 -3.07
CA LEU A 275 19.80 -6.48 -3.85
C LEU A 275 21.24 -7.00 -3.80
N ASN A 276 21.67 -7.48 -2.63
CA ASN A 276 23.07 -7.83 -2.39
C ASN A 276 23.36 -9.33 -2.50
N ARG A 277 22.33 -10.18 -2.63
CA ARG A 277 22.47 -11.64 -2.70
C ARG A 277 21.59 -12.21 -3.81
N ILE A 278 21.92 -11.84 -5.05
CA ILE A 278 21.14 -12.23 -6.25
C ILE A 278 20.92 -13.75 -6.32
N GLY A 279 21.90 -14.56 -5.94
CA GLY A 279 21.76 -16.03 -5.91
C GLY A 279 20.69 -16.56 -4.94
N GLU A 280 20.22 -15.76 -4.00
CA GLU A 280 19.11 -16.09 -3.10
C GLU A 280 17.73 -15.79 -3.72
N ARG A 281 17.65 -15.07 -4.84
CA ARG A 281 16.37 -14.68 -5.49
C ARG A 281 15.55 -15.89 -5.96
N LYS A 282 16.20 -16.96 -6.42
CA LYS A 282 15.53 -18.24 -6.76
C LYS A 282 14.81 -18.91 -5.58
N ARG A 283 15.10 -18.48 -4.35
CA ARG A 283 14.44 -18.94 -3.12
C ARG A 283 13.30 -18.01 -2.70
N VAL A 284 13.11 -16.88 -3.39
CA VAL A 284 12.03 -15.92 -3.12
C VAL A 284 10.82 -16.32 -3.95
N LEU A 285 9.87 -17.02 -3.33
CA LEU A 285 8.62 -17.38 -4.00
C LEU A 285 7.69 -16.17 -4.11
N LEU A 286 7.00 -16.07 -5.22
CA LEU A 286 5.93 -15.11 -5.47
C LEU A 286 4.60 -15.85 -5.44
N LEU A 287 3.70 -15.46 -4.54
CA LEU A 287 2.40 -16.10 -4.35
C LEU A 287 1.28 -15.11 -4.62
N ALA A 288 0.11 -15.59 -5.03
CA ALA A 288 -1.09 -14.79 -5.18
C ALA A 288 -2.33 -15.48 -4.63
N LYS A 289 -3.25 -14.68 -4.09
CA LYS A 289 -4.60 -15.13 -3.77
C LYS A 289 -5.60 -14.09 -4.27
N LEU A 290 -6.52 -14.53 -5.12
CA LEU A 290 -7.67 -13.72 -5.51
C LEU A 290 -8.62 -13.59 -4.31
N LEU A 291 -8.91 -12.35 -3.93
CA LEU A 291 -9.78 -12.01 -2.82
C LEU A 291 -11.01 -11.25 -3.36
N ASP A 292 -12.08 -12.00 -3.57
CA ASP A 292 -13.40 -11.46 -3.90
C ASP A 292 -14.30 -11.32 -2.66
N THR A 293 -15.51 -10.83 -2.85
CA THR A 293 -16.47 -10.60 -1.75
C THR A 293 -16.75 -11.88 -0.92
N PRO A 294 -17.07 -13.05 -1.53
CA PRO A 294 -17.22 -14.30 -0.79
C PRO A 294 -15.96 -14.69 0.00
N THR A 295 -14.79 -14.69 -0.63
CA THR A 295 -13.53 -15.10 0.01
C THR A 295 -13.18 -14.20 1.19
N LEU A 296 -13.33 -12.89 1.03
CA LEU A 296 -13.08 -11.91 2.08
C LEU A 296 -14.06 -12.08 3.26
N ARG A 297 -15.31 -12.47 3.01
CA ARG A 297 -16.28 -12.79 4.07
C ARG A 297 -15.84 -14.01 4.87
N GLN A 298 -15.43 -15.08 4.19
CA GLN A 298 -14.93 -16.29 4.85
C GLN A 298 -13.69 -16.01 5.71
N ILE A 299 -12.72 -15.24 5.20
CA ILE A 299 -11.52 -14.86 5.98
C ILE A 299 -11.90 -14.02 7.20
N ARG A 300 -12.92 -13.15 7.08
CA ARG A 300 -13.39 -12.32 8.19
C ARG A 300 -13.98 -13.12 9.34
N GLU A 301 -14.57 -14.28 9.07
CA GLU A 301 -15.22 -15.16 10.06
C GLU A 301 -14.20 -15.99 10.87
N ARG A 302 -13.00 -16.25 10.33
CA ARG A 302 -11.91 -16.99 11.00
C ARG A 302 -11.49 -16.32 12.30
N PRO A 303 -10.91 -16.99 13.32
CA PRO A 303 -10.40 -16.33 14.54
C PRO A 303 -9.34 -15.24 14.28
N SER A 304 -9.29 -14.22 15.14
CA SER A 304 -8.37 -13.08 15.02
C SER A 304 -7.41 -13.08 16.19
N TRP A 305 -6.14 -12.91 15.88
CA TRP A 305 -5.07 -13.02 16.85
C TRP A 305 -4.28 -11.71 16.88
N GLN A 306 -3.66 -11.44 18.03
CA GLN A 306 -2.82 -10.26 18.19
C GLN A 306 -1.56 -10.41 17.33
N THR A 307 -1.15 -9.33 16.69
CA THR A 307 0.15 -9.20 16.05
C THR A 307 1.12 -8.49 16.99
N GLY A 308 2.41 -8.54 16.69
CA GLY A 308 3.41 -7.76 17.43
C GLY A 308 3.23 -6.24 17.24
N ALA A 309 3.77 -5.46 18.19
CA ALA A 309 3.63 -4.01 18.24
C ALA A 309 4.28 -3.29 17.04
N GLU A 310 5.29 -3.92 16.43
CA GLU A 310 5.99 -3.45 15.23
C GLU A 310 5.11 -3.32 13.98
N GLN A 311 3.91 -3.89 14.02
CA GLN A 311 2.91 -3.77 12.95
C GLN A 311 2.17 -2.43 13.00
N SER A 312 2.09 -1.76 14.16
CA SER A 312 1.53 -0.41 14.25
C SER A 312 2.47 0.65 13.64
N PHE A 313 1.92 1.80 13.28
CA PHE A 313 2.72 2.91 12.72
C PHE A 313 3.61 3.55 13.80
N THR A 314 3.10 3.69 15.01
CA THR A 314 3.78 4.30 16.16
C THR A 314 4.62 3.32 16.98
N GLY A 315 4.44 2.01 16.80
CA GLY A 315 5.07 0.97 17.62
C GLY A 315 4.39 0.71 18.97
N THR A 316 3.31 1.42 19.30
CA THR A 316 2.63 1.36 20.62
C THR A 316 1.37 0.51 20.61
N ASP A 317 0.73 0.33 19.45
CA ASP A 317 -0.57 -0.33 19.36
C ASP A 317 -0.44 -1.79 18.94
N ARG A 318 -1.23 -2.66 19.57
CA ARG A 318 -1.37 -4.05 19.12
C ARG A 318 -2.43 -4.13 18.04
N GLN A 319 -2.02 -4.54 16.84
CA GLN A 319 -2.95 -4.83 15.77
C GLN A 319 -3.48 -6.26 15.88
N LYS A 320 -4.60 -6.51 15.20
CA LYS A 320 -5.21 -7.83 15.09
C LYS A 320 -5.19 -8.27 13.63
N ALA A 321 -4.91 -9.54 13.40
CA ALA A 321 -4.90 -10.13 12.07
C ALA A 321 -5.79 -11.38 12.00
N ARG A 322 -6.22 -11.71 10.79
CA ARG A 322 -6.77 -13.02 10.42
C ARG A 322 -5.72 -13.73 9.56
N TYR A 323 -5.67 -15.05 9.65
CA TYR A 323 -4.63 -15.86 8.99
C TYR A 323 -5.21 -16.66 7.82
N VAL A 324 -4.44 -16.71 6.75
CA VAL A 324 -4.74 -17.46 5.52
C VAL A 324 -3.70 -18.55 5.38
N ASN A 325 -4.13 -19.80 5.18
CA ASN A 325 -3.20 -20.90 5.00
C ASN A 325 -2.47 -20.73 3.67
N ALA A 326 -1.17 -21.04 3.66
CA ALA A 326 -0.33 -20.94 2.46
C ALA A 326 -0.87 -21.74 1.28
N ALA A 327 -1.50 -22.90 1.51
CA ALA A 327 -2.10 -23.74 0.48
C ALA A 327 -3.32 -23.10 -0.19
N GLU A 328 -3.85 -21.99 0.34
CA GLU A 328 -4.92 -21.23 -0.30
C GLU A 328 -4.42 -20.22 -1.35
N PHE A 329 -3.11 -20.17 -1.60
CA PHE A 329 -2.46 -19.33 -2.59
C PHE A 329 -2.07 -20.13 -3.83
N GLN A 330 -1.92 -19.40 -4.93
CA GLN A 330 -1.34 -19.86 -6.18
C GLN A 330 0.13 -19.41 -6.25
N LEU A 331 1.00 -20.24 -6.80
CA LEU A 331 2.39 -19.93 -7.10
C LEU A 331 2.43 -19.13 -8.40
N LEU A 332 3.08 -17.96 -8.37
CA LEU A 332 3.33 -17.16 -9.56
C LEU A 332 4.69 -17.48 -10.20
N GLY A 333 5.62 -18.00 -9.39
CA GLY A 333 7.00 -18.28 -9.77
C GLY A 333 7.98 -17.89 -8.65
N THR A 334 9.23 -17.71 -9.02
CA THR A 334 10.31 -17.16 -8.19
C THR A 334 10.74 -15.79 -8.70
N LEU A 335 11.49 -15.05 -7.88
CA LEU A 335 12.06 -13.77 -8.30
C LEU A 335 13.19 -13.91 -9.35
N ASP A 336 13.66 -15.13 -9.62
CA ASP A 336 14.68 -15.43 -10.63
C ASP A 336 14.08 -15.96 -11.95
N ASP A 337 12.77 -16.21 -11.96
CA ASP A 337 12.06 -16.65 -13.16
C ASP A 337 11.93 -15.49 -14.16
N ALA A 338 11.70 -15.80 -15.43
CA ALA A 338 11.52 -14.79 -16.46
C ALA A 338 10.33 -13.86 -16.13
N VAL A 339 10.55 -12.55 -16.25
CA VAL A 339 9.55 -11.51 -15.96
C VAL A 339 8.25 -11.76 -16.72
N ASP A 340 8.35 -12.22 -17.96
CA ASP A 340 7.21 -12.54 -18.85
C ASP A 340 6.33 -13.65 -18.29
N ASP A 341 6.94 -14.71 -17.76
CA ASP A 341 6.25 -15.87 -17.24
C ASP A 341 5.53 -15.52 -15.93
N VAL A 342 6.22 -14.81 -15.03
CA VAL A 342 5.62 -14.33 -13.77
C VAL A 342 4.48 -13.34 -14.05
N ALA A 343 4.67 -12.39 -14.96
CA ALA A 343 3.61 -11.44 -15.35
C ALA A 343 2.40 -12.15 -15.95
N LYS A 344 2.61 -13.16 -16.80
CA LYS A 344 1.54 -14.02 -17.31
C LYS A 344 0.79 -14.72 -16.17
N ASN A 345 1.51 -15.28 -15.19
CA ASN A 345 0.90 -15.94 -14.04
C ASN A 345 0.13 -14.95 -13.16
N ILE A 346 0.63 -13.72 -12.97
CA ILE A 346 -0.11 -12.66 -12.26
C ILE A 346 -1.44 -12.37 -12.97
N ARG A 347 -1.43 -12.23 -14.30
CA ARG A 347 -2.66 -12.03 -15.09
C ARG A 347 -3.64 -13.19 -14.93
N LEU A 348 -3.16 -14.43 -15.07
CA LEU A 348 -4.00 -15.62 -14.88
C LEU A 348 -4.59 -15.69 -13.46
N ALA A 349 -3.79 -15.36 -12.43
CA ALA A 349 -4.25 -15.31 -11.05
C ALA A 349 -5.32 -14.22 -10.83
N ALA A 350 -5.13 -13.04 -11.45
CA ALA A 350 -6.12 -11.95 -11.43
C ALA A 350 -7.46 -12.36 -12.07
N MET A 351 -7.40 -13.14 -13.15
CA MET A 351 -8.59 -13.65 -13.85
C MET A 351 -9.22 -14.86 -13.15
N GLY A 352 -8.56 -15.45 -12.16
CA GLY A 352 -9.01 -16.69 -11.50
C GLY A 352 -8.77 -17.95 -12.33
N GLU A 353 -7.83 -17.90 -13.27
CA GLU A 353 -7.53 -18.94 -14.27
C GLU A 353 -6.21 -19.68 -13.98
N LEU A 354 -5.45 -19.24 -12.97
CA LEU A 354 -4.20 -19.89 -12.58
C LEU A 354 -4.47 -21.11 -11.69
N ASP A 355 -3.96 -22.27 -12.13
CA ASP A 355 -4.02 -23.54 -11.40
C ASP A 355 -2.60 -24.02 -11.05
N GLN A 356 -2.00 -23.38 -10.06
CA GLN A 356 -0.67 -23.68 -9.53
C GLN A 356 -0.71 -23.59 -8.00
N PRO A 357 -1.38 -24.51 -7.30
CA PRO A 357 -1.53 -24.42 -5.85
C PRO A 357 -0.19 -24.49 -5.12
N VAL A 358 -0.02 -23.64 -4.12
CA VAL A 358 1.16 -23.66 -3.24
C VAL A 358 1.07 -24.86 -2.29
N THR A 359 2.21 -25.52 -2.06
CA THR A 359 2.33 -26.51 -0.98
C THR A 359 3.22 -25.97 0.13
N GLU A 360 3.04 -26.49 1.36
CA GLU A 360 3.93 -26.12 2.47
C GLU A 360 5.37 -26.57 2.22
N GLN A 361 5.55 -27.72 1.55
CA GLN A 361 6.87 -28.23 1.21
C GLN A 361 7.64 -27.25 0.31
N MET A 362 7.00 -26.65 -0.69
CA MET A 362 7.63 -25.60 -1.51
C MET A 362 8.18 -24.44 -0.65
N LEU A 363 7.42 -24.01 0.37
CA LEU A 363 7.85 -22.95 1.27
C LEU A 363 9.04 -23.38 2.15
N TYR A 364 9.02 -24.60 2.68
CA TYR A 364 10.15 -25.15 3.43
C TYR A 364 11.40 -25.30 2.57
N ASP A 365 11.27 -25.81 1.35
CA ASP A 365 12.39 -25.99 0.41
C ASP A 365 12.98 -24.65 -0.04
N SER A 366 12.15 -23.60 -0.08
CA SER A 366 12.59 -22.23 -0.38
C SER A 366 13.29 -21.55 0.81
N ARG A 367 13.20 -22.11 2.01
CA ARG A 367 13.77 -21.50 3.22
C ARG A 367 15.30 -21.56 3.21
N ILE A 368 15.93 -20.44 3.53
CA ILE A 368 17.36 -20.35 3.80
C ILE A 368 17.57 -20.36 5.32
N HIS A 369 18.34 -21.34 5.79
CA HIS A 369 18.80 -21.38 7.17
C HIS A 369 20.01 -20.44 7.32
N PRO A 370 19.93 -19.41 8.18
CA PRO A 370 20.99 -18.43 8.35
C PRO A 370 22.24 -18.99 9.02
#